data_AF-S4NBQ9-F1
#
_entry.id   AF-S4NBQ9-F1
#
_cell.length_a   1.000
_cell.length_b   1.000
_cell.length_c   1.000
_cell.angle_alpha   90.00
_cell.angle_beta   90.00
_cell.angle_gamma   90.00
#
_symmetry.space_group_name_H-M   'P 1'
#
loop_
_entity.id
_entity.type
_entity.pdbx_description
1 polymer ?
#
loop_
_entity_poly.entity_id
_entity_poly.type
_entity_poly.pdbx_seq_one_letter_code
_entity_poly.pdbx_strand_id
1 'polypeptide(L)'
;MAAAARAGDPVAVASFERAAQALAAGIAATATLVEIDIAVIGGGVGKAGDVLFAPLRKALSTYATLSFVRHLTVAPAQMGTDAGLVGAAAAALERRTDAAAAGV
;
A
#
# COMPACT_ATOMS: atom_id res chain seq x y z
N MET A 1 -15.57 -1.09 12.94
CA MET A 1 -14.39 -1.98 12.85
C MET A 1 -13.11 -1.36 13.39
N ALA A 2 -12.46 -0.38 12.74
CA ALA A 2 -11.17 0.14 13.22
C ALA A 2 -11.21 0.74 14.65
N ALA A 3 -12.29 1.44 15.01
CA ALA A 3 -12.48 1.97 16.36
C ALA A 3 -12.60 0.86 17.41
N ALA A 4 -13.31 -0.24 17.10
CA ALA A 4 -13.45 -1.40 17.97
C ALA A 4 -12.10 -2.11 18.17
N ALA A 5 -11.32 -2.27 17.10
CA ALA A 5 -9.97 -2.83 17.20
C ALA A 5 -9.04 -1.94 18.05
N ARG A 6 -9.14 -0.60 17.94
CA ARG A 6 -8.41 0.32 18.85
C ARG A 6 -8.85 0.20 20.30
N ALA A 7 -10.11 -0.13 20.54
CA ALA A 7 -10.65 -0.40 21.87
C ALA A 7 -10.30 -1.80 22.38
N GLY A 8 -9.56 -2.61 21.62
CA GLY A 8 -9.14 -3.96 22.01
C GLY A 8 -10.21 -5.04 21.81
N ASP A 9 -11.25 -4.77 21.01
CA ASP A 9 -12.24 -5.80 20.67
C ASP A 9 -11.55 -6.99 19.97
N PRO A 10 -11.62 -8.20 20.53
CA PRO A 10 -10.82 -9.33 20.05
C PRO A 10 -11.22 -9.77 18.63
N VAL A 11 -12.49 -9.62 18.26
CA VAL A 11 -12.97 -9.99 16.92
C VAL A 11 -12.45 -9.00 15.89
N ALA A 12 -12.50 -7.70 16.20
CA ALA A 12 -12.00 -6.66 15.33
C ALA A 12 -10.47 -6.76 15.16
N VAL A 13 -9.73 -6.97 16.25
CA VAL A 13 -8.27 -7.19 16.20
C VAL A 13 -7.94 -8.41 15.33
N ALA A 14 -8.55 -9.57 15.59
CA ALA A 14 -8.31 -10.78 14.81
C ALA A 14 -8.69 -10.63 13.32
N SER A 15 -9.68 -9.79 13.01
CA SER A 15 -10.03 -9.46 11.63
C SER A 15 -8.93 -8.66 10.92
N PHE A 16 -8.34 -7.66 11.58
CA PHE A 16 -7.25 -6.88 11.02
C PHE A 16 -5.95 -7.68 10.90
N GLU A 17 -5.65 -8.56 11.86
CA GLU A 17 -4.51 -9.47 11.77
C GLU A 17 -4.62 -10.42 10.58
N ARG A 18 -5.80 -11.04 10.38
CA ARG A 18 -6.04 -11.90 9.20
C ARG A 18 -5.91 -11.14 7.88
N ALA A 19 -6.49 -9.94 7.81
CA ALA A 19 -6.39 -9.10 6.62
C ALA A 19 -4.93 -8.70 6.34
N ALA A 20 -4.19 -8.30 7.37
CA ALA A 20 -2.78 -7.95 7.28
C ALA A 20 -1.91 -9.11 6.80
N GLN A 21 -2.17 -10.34 7.27
CA GLN A 21 -1.44 -11.53 6.83
C GLN A 21 -1.67 -11.82 5.33
N ALA A 22 -2.92 -11.76 4.89
CA ALA A 22 -3.26 -11.97 3.48
C ALA A 22 -2.65 -10.87 2.58
N LEU A 23 -2.71 -9.62 3.03
CA LEU A 23 -2.08 -8.50 2.32
C LEU A 23 -0.56 -8.66 2.24
N ALA A 24 0.10 -9.05 3.34
CA ALA A 24 1.54 -9.27 3.34
C ALA A 24 1.96 -10.34 2.34
N ALA A 25 1.25 -11.47 2.29
CA ALA A 25 1.52 -12.53 1.32
C ALA A 25 1.37 -12.04 -0.12
N GLY A 26 0.28 -11.32 -0.42
CA GLY A 26 0.04 -10.75 -1.75
C GLY A 26 1.11 -9.75 -2.17
N ILE A 27 1.43 -8.79 -1.30
CA ILE A 27 2.45 -7.77 -1.57
C ILE A 27 3.83 -8.43 -1.75
N ALA A 28 4.22 -9.37 -0.90
CA ALA A 28 5.49 -10.06 -1.01
C ALA A 28 5.61 -10.85 -2.32
N ALA A 29 4.54 -11.55 -2.73
CA ALA A 29 4.50 -12.25 -4.01
C ALA A 29 4.64 -11.27 -5.18
N THR A 30 3.92 -10.15 -5.17
CA THR A 30 4.04 -9.11 -6.20
C THR A 30 5.44 -8.52 -6.24
N ALA A 31 6.01 -8.14 -5.10
CA ALA A 31 7.38 -7.63 -5.01
C ALA A 31 8.41 -8.60 -5.56
N THR A 32 8.21 -9.90 -5.34
CA THR A 32 9.08 -10.95 -5.90
C THR A 32 8.99 -11.04 -7.43
N LEU A 33 7.80 -10.83 -8.00
CA LEU A 33 7.55 -11.03 -9.43
C LEU A 33 7.92 -9.82 -10.29
N VAL A 34 7.72 -8.61 -9.77
CA VAL A 34 7.87 -7.36 -10.54
C VAL A 34 8.84 -6.36 -9.91
N GLU A 35 9.56 -6.76 -8.86
CA GLU A 35 10.59 -5.96 -8.18
C GLU A 35 10.10 -4.56 -7.77
N ILE A 36 9.00 -4.50 -7.02
CA ILE A 36 8.51 -3.23 -6.46
C ILE A 36 9.19 -2.89 -5.13
N ASP A 37 9.53 -1.62 -4.97
CA ASP A 37 10.12 -1.08 -3.72
C ASP A 37 9.06 -0.56 -2.74
N ILE A 38 7.84 -0.28 -3.20
CA ILE A 38 6.78 0.31 -2.38
C ILE A 38 5.39 -0.22 -2.72
N ALA A 39 4.59 -0.50 -1.69
CA ALA A 39 3.17 -0.76 -1.80
C ALA A 39 2.36 0.30 -1.04
N VAL A 40 1.49 1.01 -1.76
CA VAL A 40 0.66 2.08 -1.20
C VAL A 40 -0.77 1.58 -0.97
N ILE A 41 -1.24 1.66 0.27
CA ILE A 41 -2.58 1.21 0.66
C ILE A 41 -3.54 2.41 0.68
N GLY A 42 -4.46 2.43 -0.28
CA GLY A 42 -5.48 3.47 -0.42
C GLY A 42 -6.85 3.13 0.15
N GLY A 43 -7.83 4.00 -0.13
CA GLY A 43 -9.24 3.81 0.22
C GLY A 43 -9.55 3.94 1.71
N GLY A 44 -10.79 3.58 2.09
CA GLY A 44 -11.25 3.66 3.48
C GLY A 44 -10.47 2.75 4.44
N VAL A 45 -9.88 1.68 3.93
CA VAL A 45 -9.08 0.72 4.72
C VAL A 45 -7.71 1.31 5.08
N GLY A 46 -7.07 2.07 4.19
CA GLY A 46 -5.83 2.81 4.50
C GLY A 46 -5.99 3.83 5.64
N LYS A 47 -7.22 4.27 5.93
CA LYS A 47 -7.53 5.16 7.07
C LYS A 47 -7.55 4.45 8.43
N ALA A 48 -7.36 3.12 8.47
CA ALA A 48 -7.32 2.36 9.72
C ALA A 48 -6.09 2.69 10.59
N GLY A 49 -5.04 3.29 10.01
CA GLY A 49 -3.82 3.63 10.72
C GLY A 49 -3.09 2.37 11.23
N ASP A 50 -2.39 2.48 12.35
CA ASP A 50 -1.56 1.38 12.87
C ASP A 50 -2.35 0.10 13.20
N VAL A 51 -3.66 0.18 13.36
CA VAL A 51 -4.54 -1.01 13.46
C VAL A 51 -4.34 -1.97 12.29
N LEU A 52 -4.08 -1.44 11.08
CA LEU A 52 -3.76 -2.22 9.90
C LEU A 52 -2.25 -2.27 9.65
N PHE A 53 -1.58 -1.11 9.71
CA PHE A 53 -0.18 -1.03 9.27
C PHE A 53 0.79 -1.73 10.24
N ALA A 54 0.53 -1.76 11.54
CA ALA A 54 1.39 -2.49 12.48
C ALA A 54 1.39 -4.02 12.24
N PRO A 55 0.24 -4.72 12.20
CA PRO A 55 0.24 -6.15 11.89
C PRO A 55 0.71 -6.43 10.46
N LEU A 56 0.48 -5.52 9.50
CA LEU A 56 0.95 -5.68 8.12
C LEU A 56 2.48 -5.62 8.01
N ARG A 57 3.14 -4.63 8.65
CA ARG A 57 4.60 -4.56 8.72
C ARG A 57 5.18 -5.80 9.41
N LYS A 58 4.55 -6.23 10.51
CA LYS A 58 4.94 -7.47 11.22
C LYS A 58 4.85 -8.69 10.30
N ALA A 59 3.74 -8.88 9.60
CA ALA A 59 3.56 -9.98 8.67
C ALA A 59 4.58 -9.92 7.51
N LEU A 60 4.81 -8.74 6.93
CA LEU A 60 5.82 -8.57 5.88
C LEU A 60 7.25 -8.89 6.33
N SER A 61 7.61 -8.59 7.58
CA SER A 61 8.93 -8.94 8.12
C SER A 61 9.19 -10.45 8.13
N THR A 62 8.14 -11.28 8.15
CA THR A 62 8.27 -12.75 8.05
C THR A 62 8.67 -13.21 6.65
N TYR A 63 8.41 -12.40 5.61
CA TYR A 63 8.82 -12.64 4.23
C TYR A 63 10.16 -11.97 3.86
N ALA A 64 10.72 -11.15 4.76
CA ALA A 64 11.97 -10.41 4.55
C ALA A 64 13.25 -11.28 4.66
N THR A 65 13.11 -12.60 4.73
CA THR A 65 14.24 -13.54 4.58
C THR A 65 14.85 -13.50 3.18
N LEU A 66 14.12 -12.97 2.20
CA LEU A 66 14.55 -12.74 0.83
C LEU A 66 15.12 -11.33 0.68
N SER A 67 16.36 -11.21 0.19
CA SER A 67 17.13 -9.95 0.13
C SER A 67 16.41 -8.80 -0.60
N PHE A 68 15.59 -9.11 -1.61
CA PHE A 68 14.84 -8.15 -2.41
C PHE A 68 13.60 -7.58 -1.71
N VAL A 69 13.05 -8.27 -0.70
CA VAL A 69 11.90 -7.78 0.08
C VAL A 69 12.36 -6.86 1.23
N ARG A 70 13.66 -6.80 1.51
CA ARG A 70 14.21 -6.09 2.67
C ARG A 70 14.04 -4.56 2.59
N HIS A 71 13.90 -4.02 1.38
CA HIS A 71 13.67 -2.59 1.13
C HIS A 71 12.21 -2.25 0.81
N LEU A 72 11.33 -3.25 0.76
CA LEU A 72 9.91 -3.04 0.48
C LEU A 72 9.26 -2.20 1.57
N THR A 73 8.76 -1.04 1.17
CA THR A 73 8.05 -0.10 2.05
C THR A 73 6.54 -0.24 1.87
N VAL A 74 5.79 -0.19 2.97
CA VAL A 74 4.32 -0.08 2.92
C VAL A 74 3.87 1.23 3.52
N ALA A 75 3.12 2.00 2.75
CA ALA A 75 2.70 3.35 3.10
C ALA A 75 1.19 3.58 2.88
N PRO A 76 0.54 4.46 3.66
CA PRO A 76 -0.81 4.91 3.37
C PRO A 76 -0.82 5.85 2.16
N ALA A 77 -1.90 5.80 1.37
CA ALA A 77 -2.13 6.80 0.33
C ALA A 77 -2.32 8.20 0.95
N GLN A 78 -1.55 9.18 0.48
CA GLN A 78 -1.60 10.56 0.99
C GLN A 78 -2.65 11.42 0.28
N MET A 79 -2.93 11.12 -0.99
CA MET A 79 -3.82 11.91 -1.85
C MET A 79 -5.32 11.62 -1.65
N GLY A 80 -5.67 10.66 -0.78
CA GLY A 80 -7.07 10.35 -0.46
C GLY A 80 -7.93 10.10 -1.70
N THR A 81 -9.08 10.78 -1.78
CA THR A 81 -10.02 10.70 -2.92
C THR A 81 -9.50 11.38 -4.18
N ASP A 82 -8.53 12.27 -4.03
CA ASP A 82 -8.04 13.10 -5.13
C ASP A 82 -6.97 12.39 -5.95
N ALA A 83 -6.47 11.24 -5.48
CA ALA A 83 -5.44 10.45 -6.16
C ALA A 83 -5.77 10.17 -7.63
N GLY A 84 -7.05 9.89 -7.95
CA GLY A 84 -7.49 9.66 -9.32
C GLY A 84 -7.43 10.92 -10.19
N LEU A 85 -7.87 12.06 -9.66
CA LEU A 85 -7.84 13.34 -10.38
C LEU A 85 -6.40 13.83 -10.59
N VAL A 86 -5.58 13.73 -9.55
CA VAL A 86 -4.15 14.08 -9.60
C VAL A 86 -3.42 13.21 -10.61
N GLY A 87 -3.67 11.89 -10.61
CA GLY A 87 -3.10 10.97 -11.58
C GLY A 87 -3.51 11.28 -13.02
N ALA A 88 -4.79 11.61 -13.25
CA ALA A 88 -5.28 12.00 -14.57
C ALA A 88 -4.63 13.31 -15.06
N ALA A 89 -4.47 14.29 -14.19
CA ALA A 89 -3.79 15.54 -14.50
C ALA A 89 -2.30 15.32 -14.83
N ALA A 90 -1.60 14.49 -14.04
CA ALA A 90 -0.20 14.13 -14.28
C ALA A 90 -0.02 13.45 -15.64
N ALA A 91 -0.87 12.47 -15.98
CA ALA A 91 -0.83 11.77 -17.26
C ALA A 91 -1.08 12.69 -18.47
N ALA A 92 -1.97 13.68 -18.31
CA ALA A 92 -2.23 14.68 -19.35
C ALA A 92 -1.04 15.64 -19.53
N LEU A 93 -0.36 16.01 -18.45
CA LEU A 93 0.83 16.85 -18.50
C LEU A 93 2.02 16.11 -19.13
N GLU A 94 2.24 14.84 -18.78
CA GLU A 94 3.33 14.01 -19.30
C GLU A 94 3.22 13.84 -20.83
N ARG A 95 2.02 13.54 -21.33
CA ARG A 95 1.74 13.46 -22.77
C ARG A 95 2.01 14.77 -23.52
N ARG A 96 1.82 15.91 -22.87
CA ARG A 96 2.13 17.21 -23.48
C ARG A 96 3.63 17.44 -23.57
N THR A 97 4.39 17.05 -22.56
CA THR A 97 5.86 17.09 -22.60
C THR A 97 6.43 16.13 -23.64
N ASP A 98 5.87 14.93 -23.77
CA ASP A 98 6.28 13.97 -24.81
C ASP A 98 5.96 14.49 -26.21
N ALA A 99 4.78 15.08 -26.42
CA ALA A 99 4.43 15.69 -27.70
C ALA A 99 5.28 16.93 -28.03
N ALA A 100 5.69 17.70 -27.02
CA ALA A 100 6.60 18.84 -27.20
C ALA A 100 8.05 18.38 -27.47
N ALA A 101 8.49 17.27 -26.87
CA ALA A 101 9.81 16.69 -27.11
C ALA A 101 9.88 15.90 -28.43
N ALA A 102 8.76 15.30 -28.86
CA ALA A 102 8.60 14.64 -30.15
C ALA A 102 8.25 15.59 -31.30
N GLY A 103 8.30 16.92 -31.05
CA GLY A 103 8.22 17.96 -32.07
C GLY A 103 9.45 17.96 -32.99
N VAL A 104 9.46 16.96 -33.87
CA VAL A 104 9.93 17.02 -35.27
C VAL A 104 8.74 17.47 -36.12
#